data_AF-A0A7S3V0W3-F1
#
_entry.id   AF-A0A7S3V0W3-F1
#
_cell.length_a   1.000
_cell.length_b   1.000
_cell.length_c   1.000
_cell.angle_alpha   90.00
_cell.angle_beta   90.00
_cell.angle_gamma   90.00
#
_symmetry.space_group_name_H-M   'P 1'
#
loop_
_entity.id
_entity.type
_entity.pdbx_description
1 polymer ?
#
loop_
_entity_poly.entity_id
_entity_poly.type
_entity_poly.pdbx_seq_one_letter_code
_entity_poly.pdbx_strand_id
1 'polypeptide(L)'
;MDKHAKLITREDVVWNQKETLRPPPYTGSLKKYLKGIEIGDGLIDSLPTSQLLCHGLKSKNDYAVIHMPTPIWVNWEQVRRGQDLWMKNLGRAYQSLGLALLVGFSISRFAEVLYHNGYAQSAKTAFDRYNATGHAIVDWFRYDLSDRTSRGRVSIDMVRRMHGLARRNSRKLFDPAKGEGVPLSQYDMAEVLLGFAIVTISIIEDSMGIKFSLQEKTDMTACWRIIGYYLGILDEYNPCKSWQELEACFEDYMQRTPDRLLSPRPCTFELQRTAIQGNTTTK
;
A
#
# COMPACT_ATOMS: atom_id res chain seq x y z
N MET A 1 10.43 -11.74 27.30
CA MET A 1 9.35 -12.74 27.43
C MET A 1 8.22 -12.04 28.15
N ASP A 2 7.24 -11.56 27.40
CA ASP A 2 6.22 -10.66 27.94
C ASP A 2 5.15 -11.43 28.71
N LYS A 3 4.85 -10.97 29.92
CA LYS A 3 3.84 -11.55 30.81
C LYS A 3 2.52 -10.85 30.51
N HIS A 4 1.55 -11.63 30.03
CA HIS A 4 0.13 -11.29 29.82
C HIS A 4 -0.29 -10.73 28.45
N ALA A 5 0.04 -11.42 27.35
CA ALA A 5 -0.83 -11.37 26.18
C ALA A 5 -2.11 -12.17 26.48
N LYS A 6 -3.19 -11.50 26.94
CA LYS A 6 -4.52 -12.10 26.96
C LYS A 6 -4.86 -12.55 25.53
N LEU A 7 -5.23 -13.81 25.35
CA LEU A 7 -5.77 -14.29 24.07
C LEU A 7 -7.06 -13.53 23.79
N ILE A 8 -7.04 -12.64 22.79
CA ILE A 8 -8.22 -11.92 22.32
C ILE A 8 -9.16 -12.95 21.69
N THR A 9 -10.40 -13.02 22.19
CA THR A 9 -11.41 -13.95 21.68
C THR A 9 -12.31 -13.25 20.66
N ARG A 10 -13.07 -14.03 19.86
CA ARG A 10 -14.03 -13.45 18.90
C ARG A 10 -15.11 -12.58 19.55
N GLU A 11 -15.41 -12.83 20.82
CA GLU A 11 -16.41 -12.09 21.60
C GLU A 11 -15.93 -10.69 21.99
N ASP A 12 -14.61 -10.45 21.95
CA ASP A 12 -13.99 -9.16 22.27
C ASP A 12 -13.94 -8.19 21.06
N VAL A 13 -14.36 -8.64 19.87
CA VAL A 13 -14.24 -7.89 18.60
C VAL A 13 -15.36 -6.84 18.50
N VAL A 14 -15.05 -5.60 18.88
CA VAL A 14 -15.98 -4.45 18.84
C VAL A 14 -16.26 -3.95 17.42
N TRP A 15 -15.38 -4.27 16.45
CA TRP A 15 -15.52 -3.90 15.03
C TRP A 15 -15.27 -5.11 14.14
N ASN A 16 -16.22 -5.41 13.25
CA ASN A 16 -16.23 -6.63 12.45
C ASN A 16 -16.26 -6.31 10.94
N GLN A 17 -15.14 -6.51 10.24
CA GLN A 17 -15.08 -6.24 8.80
C GLN A 17 -15.87 -7.24 7.94
N LYS A 18 -16.45 -8.32 8.51
CA LYS A 18 -17.40 -9.18 7.77
C LYS A 18 -18.71 -8.47 7.49
N GLU A 19 -19.11 -7.57 8.38
CA GLU A 19 -20.42 -6.92 8.35
C GLU A 19 -20.35 -5.55 7.67
N THR A 20 -19.16 -4.96 7.58
CA THR A 20 -18.96 -3.64 6.99
C THR A 20 -17.60 -3.52 6.33
N LEU A 21 -17.50 -2.70 5.28
CA LEU A 21 -16.22 -2.24 4.78
C LEU A 21 -15.72 -1.00 5.49
N ARG A 22 -16.44 -0.38 6.43
CA ARG A 22 -15.92 0.78 7.18
C ARG A 22 -14.57 0.46 7.83
N PRO A 23 -13.58 1.37 7.78
CA PRO A 23 -12.32 1.23 8.50
C PRO A 23 -12.53 0.98 10.00
N PRO A 24 -11.53 0.40 10.69
CA PRO A 24 -11.56 0.31 12.14
C PRO A 24 -11.82 1.68 12.79
N PRO A 25 -12.53 1.72 13.93
CA PRO A 25 -12.78 2.97 14.66
C PRO A 25 -11.50 3.40 15.40
N TYR A 26 -10.56 3.97 14.66
CA TYR A 26 -9.31 4.49 15.23
C TYR A 26 -9.56 5.65 16.18
N THR A 27 -8.84 5.63 17.29
CA THR A 27 -8.84 6.72 18.28
C THR A 27 -7.55 7.53 18.29
N GLY A 28 -6.46 6.99 17.72
CA GLY A 28 -5.16 7.65 17.65
C GLY A 28 -4.89 8.36 16.31
N SER A 29 -3.62 8.33 15.88
CA SER A 29 -3.12 9.05 14.71
C SER A 29 -3.78 8.64 13.39
N LEU A 30 -4.20 7.37 13.22
CA LEU A 30 -4.88 6.93 12.00
C LEU A 30 -6.27 7.56 11.81
N LYS A 31 -6.90 8.02 12.90
CA LYS A 31 -8.24 8.63 12.88
C LYS A 31 -8.35 9.79 11.89
N LYS A 32 -7.31 10.63 11.77
CA LYS A 32 -7.36 11.80 10.87
C LYS A 32 -7.40 11.42 9.40
N TYR A 33 -6.82 10.27 9.04
CA TYR A 33 -6.82 9.77 7.66
C TYR A 33 -8.19 9.24 7.24
N LEU A 34 -9.07 8.89 8.19
CA LEU A 34 -10.46 8.50 7.90
C LEU A 34 -11.26 9.59 7.19
N LYS A 35 -10.85 10.87 7.29
CA LYS A 35 -11.45 11.97 6.51
C LYS A 35 -11.28 11.78 5.00
N GLY A 36 -10.31 10.97 4.58
CA GLY A 36 -10.04 10.66 3.17
C GLY A 36 -10.85 9.50 2.62
N ILE A 37 -11.77 8.89 3.39
CA ILE A 37 -12.50 7.68 2.99
C ILE A 37 -13.43 7.89 1.78
N GLU A 38 -13.96 9.11 1.61
CA GLU A 38 -14.85 9.49 0.50
C GLU A 38 -14.06 10.03 -0.72
N ILE A 39 -12.73 10.11 -0.62
CA ILE A 39 -11.90 10.85 -1.57
C ILE A 39 -11.11 9.86 -2.41
N GLY A 40 -11.31 9.87 -3.72
CA GLY A 40 -10.52 9.11 -4.69
C GLY A 40 -9.26 9.86 -5.16
N ASP A 41 -8.86 9.62 -6.41
CA ASP A 41 -7.82 10.39 -7.09
C ASP A 41 -8.49 11.23 -8.17
N GLY A 42 -8.91 12.45 -7.84
CA GLY A 42 -9.72 13.28 -8.73
C GLY A 42 -9.08 13.53 -10.10
N LEU A 43 -7.74 13.54 -10.18
CA LEU A 43 -7.03 13.72 -11.45
C LEU A 43 -7.17 12.46 -12.32
N ILE A 44 -6.85 11.30 -11.78
CA ILE A 44 -6.94 10.01 -12.51
C ILE A 44 -8.39 9.63 -12.81
N ASP A 45 -9.28 9.86 -11.86
CA ASP A 45 -10.68 9.45 -11.96
C ASP A 45 -11.41 10.19 -13.09
N SER A 46 -10.92 11.39 -13.46
CA SER A 46 -11.42 12.20 -14.58
C SER A 46 -11.00 11.69 -15.97
N LEU A 47 -9.98 10.82 -16.05
CA LEU A 47 -9.45 10.33 -17.33
C LEU A 47 -10.36 9.23 -17.94
N PRO A 48 -10.50 9.17 -19.27
CA PRO A 48 -11.25 8.08 -19.91
C PRO A 48 -10.59 6.72 -19.69
N THR A 49 -11.37 5.63 -19.71
CA THR A 49 -10.86 4.27 -19.46
C THR A 49 -9.70 3.88 -20.38
N SER A 50 -9.73 4.33 -21.64
CA SER A 50 -8.65 4.10 -22.62
C SER A 50 -7.29 4.60 -22.14
N GLN A 51 -7.25 5.64 -21.31
CA GLN A 51 -6.01 6.19 -20.74
C GLN A 51 -5.60 5.54 -19.41
N LEU A 52 -6.44 4.66 -18.84
CA LEU A 52 -6.11 3.90 -17.62
C LEU A 52 -5.62 2.48 -17.92
N LEU A 53 -5.84 1.99 -19.15
CA LEU A 53 -5.42 0.66 -19.56
C LEU A 53 -3.91 0.61 -19.78
N CYS A 54 -3.24 -0.23 -18.98
CA CYS A 54 -1.79 -0.42 -19.08
C CYS A 54 -1.35 -1.54 -20.04
N HIS A 55 -2.30 -2.33 -20.57
CA HIS A 55 -2.04 -3.46 -21.48
C HIS A 55 -2.49 -3.11 -22.91
N GLY A 56 -1.65 -3.43 -23.92
CA GLY A 56 -1.98 -3.27 -25.35
C GLY A 56 -1.41 -2.01 -26.04
N LEU A 57 -0.58 -1.22 -25.36
CA LEU A 57 0.10 -0.07 -25.95
C LEU A 57 1.45 -0.49 -26.55
N LYS A 58 1.67 -0.11 -27.82
CA LYS A 58 2.78 -0.60 -28.66
C LYS A 58 4.11 0.10 -28.37
N SER A 59 4.14 1.17 -27.57
CA SER A 59 5.39 1.88 -27.23
C SER A 59 5.41 2.43 -25.80
N LYS A 60 6.62 2.51 -25.22
CA LYS A 60 6.89 3.17 -23.93
C LYS A 60 6.71 4.70 -23.98
N ASN A 61 6.59 5.29 -25.19
CA ASN A 61 6.50 6.74 -25.42
C ASN A 61 5.05 7.26 -25.42
N ASP A 62 4.03 6.40 -25.32
CA ASP A 62 2.62 6.82 -25.35
C ASP A 62 2.10 7.29 -23.97
N TYR A 63 2.90 7.12 -22.91
CA TYR A 63 2.57 7.63 -21.58
C TYR A 63 3.25 8.98 -21.36
N ALA A 64 2.53 10.07 -21.62
CA ALA A 64 2.88 11.33 -20.97
C ALA A 64 2.62 11.15 -19.46
N VAL A 65 3.69 10.87 -18.68
CA VAL A 65 3.65 10.80 -17.21
C VAL A 65 2.90 12.00 -16.69
N ILE A 66 1.95 11.85 -15.76
CA ILE A 66 1.17 12.98 -15.28
C ILE A 66 2.09 14.05 -14.70
N HIS A 67 1.91 15.30 -15.14
CA HIS A 67 2.69 16.42 -14.62
C HIS A 67 2.18 16.77 -13.22
N MET A 68 2.94 16.39 -12.21
CA MET A 68 2.75 16.81 -10.83
C MET A 68 3.89 17.77 -10.49
N PRO A 69 3.60 18.97 -9.93
CA PRO A 69 4.66 19.88 -9.50
C PRO A 69 5.53 19.23 -8.43
N THR A 70 6.81 19.59 -8.39
CA THR A 70 7.66 19.15 -7.28
C THR A 70 7.17 19.78 -5.98
N PRO A 71 6.81 18.99 -4.94
CA PRO A 71 6.38 19.55 -3.68
C PRO A 71 7.51 20.33 -2.99
N ILE A 72 7.16 21.44 -2.34
CA ILE A 72 8.11 22.32 -1.65
C ILE A 72 8.88 21.64 -0.51
N TRP A 73 8.32 20.56 0.05
CA TRP A 73 8.91 19.82 1.16
C TRP A 73 9.95 18.77 0.70
N VAL A 74 10.10 18.54 -0.60
CA VAL A 74 11.01 17.50 -1.10
C VAL A 74 12.45 17.93 -0.95
N ASN A 75 13.22 17.13 -0.22
CA ASN A 75 14.68 17.14 -0.26
C ASN A 75 15.17 15.96 -1.10
N TRP A 76 15.66 16.22 -2.31
CA TRP A 76 16.07 15.15 -3.23
C TRP A 76 17.31 14.38 -2.76
N GLU A 77 18.21 15.00 -2.02
CA GLU A 77 19.34 14.28 -1.42
C GLU A 77 18.86 13.30 -0.36
N GLN A 78 17.88 13.71 0.44
CA GLN A 78 17.24 12.84 1.42
C GLN A 78 16.54 11.65 0.77
N VAL A 79 15.77 11.90 -0.29
CA VAL A 79 15.10 10.85 -1.06
C VAL A 79 16.13 9.85 -1.61
N ARG A 80 17.23 10.33 -2.19
CA ARG A 80 18.30 9.46 -2.73
C ARG A 80 18.95 8.61 -1.65
N ARG A 81 19.26 9.17 -0.47
CA ARG A 81 19.75 8.36 0.67
C ARG A 81 18.75 7.27 1.07
N GLY A 82 17.45 7.59 1.07
CA GLY A 82 16.40 6.60 1.30
C GLY A 82 16.36 5.50 0.23
N GLN A 83 16.44 5.88 -1.05
CA GLN A 83 16.54 4.94 -2.17
C GLN A 83 17.76 4.01 -2.03
N ASP A 84 18.93 4.57 -1.70
CA ASP A 84 20.17 3.82 -1.50
C ASP A 84 20.05 2.82 -0.33
N LEU A 85 19.40 3.21 0.77
CA LEU A 85 19.15 2.33 1.91
C LEU A 85 18.24 1.15 1.56
N TRP A 86 17.16 1.41 0.81
CA TRP A 86 16.28 0.36 0.30
C TRP A 86 17.02 -0.57 -0.66
N MET A 87 17.84 -0.03 -1.58
CA MET A 87 18.64 -0.81 -2.52
C MET A 87 19.73 -1.64 -1.84
N LYS A 88 20.43 -1.07 -0.86
CA LYS A 88 21.44 -1.77 -0.04
C LYS A 88 20.83 -2.97 0.70
N ASN A 89 19.56 -2.87 1.06
CA ASN A 89 18.82 -3.90 1.78
C ASN A 89 17.81 -4.65 0.89
N LEU A 90 17.98 -4.63 -0.43
CA LEU A 90 16.93 -5.05 -1.37
C LEU A 90 16.38 -6.46 -1.10
N GLY A 91 17.23 -7.44 -0.80
CA GLY A 91 16.76 -8.80 -0.49
C GLY A 91 15.88 -8.86 0.77
N ARG A 92 16.25 -8.10 1.81
CA ARG A 92 15.47 -7.96 3.05
C ARG A 92 14.18 -7.20 2.82
N ALA A 93 14.25 -6.12 2.04
CA ALA A 93 13.09 -5.35 1.61
C ALA A 93 12.10 -6.23 0.82
N TYR A 94 12.58 -7.01 -0.14
CA TYR A 94 11.74 -7.91 -0.93
C TYR A 94 11.02 -8.95 -0.06
N GLN A 95 11.74 -9.60 0.87
CA GLN A 95 11.14 -10.57 1.79
C GLN A 95 10.14 -9.93 2.76
N SER A 96 10.49 -8.79 3.36
CA SER A 96 9.63 -8.07 4.30
C SER A 96 8.38 -7.49 3.61
N LEU A 97 8.49 -7.04 2.37
CA LEU A 97 7.34 -6.65 1.54
C LEU A 97 6.38 -7.82 1.30
N GLY A 98 6.91 -9.01 1.01
CA GLY A 98 6.10 -10.22 0.88
C GLY A 98 5.32 -10.55 2.17
N LEU A 99 5.97 -10.43 3.33
CA LEU A 99 5.32 -10.61 4.63
C LEU A 99 4.31 -9.51 4.94
N ALA A 100 4.64 -8.24 4.67
CA ALA A 100 3.74 -7.11 4.85
C ALA A 100 2.47 -7.25 3.98
N LEU A 101 2.59 -7.81 2.77
CA LEU A 101 1.44 -8.12 1.92
C LEU A 101 0.52 -9.16 2.54
N LEU A 102 1.05 -10.21 3.18
CA LEU A 102 0.23 -11.21 3.87
C LEU A 102 -0.55 -10.60 5.05
N VAL A 103 0.09 -9.67 5.79
CA VAL A 103 -0.60 -8.87 6.81
C VAL A 103 -1.65 -7.98 6.14
N GLY A 104 -1.33 -7.31 5.04
CA GLY A 104 -2.23 -6.46 4.27
C GLY A 104 -3.46 -7.20 3.74
N PHE A 105 -3.34 -8.47 3.35
CA PHE A 105 -4.51 -9.26 2.93
C PHE A 105 -5.53 -9.47 4.03
N SER A 106 -5.17 -9.29 5.32
CA SER A 106 -6.15 -9.27 6.41
C SER A 106 -7.13 -8.10 6.31
N ILE A 107 -6.85 -7.07 5.52
CA ILE A 107 -7.69 -5.88 5.35
C ILE A 107 -8.75 -6.16 4.30
N SER A 108 -10.01 -6.32 4.73
CA SER A 108 -11.09 -6.74 3.82
C SER A 108 -11.39 -5.75 2.70
N ARG A 109 -11.29 -4.43 2.95
CA ARG A 109 -11.45 -3.40 1.91
C ARG A 109 -10.48 -3.57 0.74
N PHE A 110 -9.23 -3.88 1.05
CA PHE A 110 -8.20 -4.17 0.06
C PHE A 110 -8.47 -5.51 -0.64
N ALA A 111 -8.84 -6.52 0.14
CA ALA A 111 -9.09 -7.86 -0.36
C ALA A 111 -10.23 -7.92 -1.39
N GLU A 112 -11.34 -7.24 -1.12
CA GLU A 112 -12.49 -7.15 -2.03
C GLU A 112 -12.11 -6.55 -3.38
N VAL A 113 -11.37 -5.44 -3.37
CA VAL A 113 -10.92 -4.76 -4.59
C VAL A 113 -10.02 -5.68 -5.41
N LEU A 114 -9.03 -6.32 -4.79
CA LEU A 114 -8.11 -7.20 -5.49
C LEU A 114 -8.83 -8.43 -6.06
N TYR A 115 -9.68 -9.08 -5.27
CA TYR A 115 -10.44 -10.24 -5.69
C TYR A 115 -11.36 -9.90 -6.87
N HIS A 116 -12.12 -8.80 -6.75
CA HIS A 116 -13.05 -8.35 -7.78
C HIS A 116 -12.37 -8.03 -9.12
N ASN A 117 -11.15 -7.46 -9.08
CA ASN A 117 -10.37 -7.17 -10.29
C ASN A 117 -9.58 -8.39 -10.81
N GLY A 118 -9.88 -9.59 -10.32
CA GLY A 118 -9.35 -10.85 -10.86
C GLY A 118 -7.97 -11.24 -10.35
N TYR A 119 -7.40 -10.49 -9.41
CA TYR A 119 -6.03 -10.70 -8.96
C TYR A 119 -5.85 -11.93 -8.04
N ALA A 120 -6.92 -12.56 -7.60
CA ALA A 120 -6.89 -13.76 -6.75
C ALA A 120 -7.58 -14.97 -7.41
N GLN A 121 -7.76 -14.96 -8.73
CA GLN A 121 -8.48 -16.03 -9.44
C GLN A 121 -7.70 -17.35 -9.49
N SER A 122 -6.37 -17.31 -9.39
CA SER A 122 -5.52 -18.50 -9.39
C SER A 122 -4.18 -18.24 -8.69
N ALA A 123 -3.48 -19.31 -8.29
CA ALA A 123 -2.12 -19.21 -7.76
C ALA A 123 -1.16 -18.50 -8.73
N LYS A 124 -1.29 -18.75 -10.03
CA LYS A 124 -0.47 -18.10 -11.08
C LYS A 124 -0.73 -16.60 -11.16
N THR A 125 -2.00 -16.19 -11.24
CA THR A 125 -2.35 -14.76 -11.32
C THR A 125 -1.91 -13.99 -10.07
N ALA A 126 -1.99 -14.63 -8.90
CA ALA A 126 -1.45 -14.08 -7.67
C ALA A 126 0.08 -13.91 -7.72
N PHE A 127 0.80 -14.96 -8.13
CA PHE A 127 2.26 -14.95 -8.26
C PHE A 127 2.75 -13.87 -9.25
N ASP A 128 2.17 -13.82 -10.45
CA ASP A 128 2.53 -12.85 -11.49
C ASP A 128 2.37 -11.40 -10.96
N ARG A 129 1.29 -11.13 -10.22
CA ARG A 129 1.06 -9.82 -9.59
C ARG A 129 2.16 -9.48 -8.59
N TYR A 130 2.53 -10.40 -7.70
CA TYR A 130 3.56 -10.12 -6.68
C TYR A 130 4.90 -9.82 -7.29
N ASN A 131 5.29 -10.57 -8.32
CA ASN A 131 6.52 -10.27 -9.05
C ASN A 131 6.43 -8.92 -9.76
N ALA A 132 5.29 -8.58 -10.36
CA ALA A 132 5.09 -7.27 -10.96
C ALA A 132 5.21 -6.13 -9.93
N THR A 133 4.62 -6.27 -8.74
CA THR A 133 4.78 -5.32 -7.63
C THR A 133 6.24 -5.22 -7.20
N GLY A 134 6.92 -6.35 -7.01
CA GLY A 134 8.33 -6.38 -6.64
C GLY A 134 9.23 -5.68 -7.66
N HIS A 135 9.03 -5.93 -8.95
CA HIS A 135 9.75 -5.25 -10.03
C HIS A 135 9.47 -3.75 -10.07
N ALA A 136 8.21 -3.33 -9.88
CA ALA A 136 7.86 -1.92 -9.82
C ALA A 136 8.61 -1.21 -8.67
N ILE A 137 8.63 -1.81 -7.49
CA ILE A 137 9.30 -1.24 -6.31
C ILE A 137 10.81 -1.17 -6.51
N VAL A 138 11.44 -2.20 -7.11
CA VAL A 138 12.86 -2.15 -7.48
C VAL A 138 13.13 -0.96 -8.41
N ASP A 139 12.28 -0.73 -9.40
CA ASP A 139 12.42 0.42 -10.29
C ASP A 139 12.28 1.76 -9.52
N TRP A 140 11.38 1.83 -8.54
CA TRP A 140 11.17 3.05 -7.73
C TRP A 140 12.37 3.37 -6.83
N PHE A 141 13.09 2.35 -6.34
CA PHE A 141 14.30 2.56 -5.55
C PHE A 141 15.54 2.77 -6.41
N ARG A 142 15.59 2.24 -7.62
CA ARG A 142 16.79 2.26 -8.47
C ARG A 142 16.94 3.52 -9.32
N TYR A 143 15.84 4.11 -9.77
CA TYR A 143 15.86 5.21 -10.74
C TYR A 143 15.52 6.55 -10.10
N ASP A 144 16.13 7.64 -10.61
CA ASP A 144 15.98 8.98 -10.04
C ASP A 144 14.51 9.46 -10.08
N LEU A 145 13.91 9.70 -8.92
CA LEU A 145 12.51 10.14 -8.82
C LEU A 145 12.32 11.64 -9.12
N SER A 146 13.39 12.41 -9.17
CA SER A 146 13.38 13.82 -9.58
C SER A 146 13.23 13.99 -11.10
N ASP A 147 13.69 13.01 -11.87
CA ASP A 147 13.50 12.96 -13.31
C ASP A 147 12.16 12.31 -13.66
N ARG A 148 11.22 13.11 -14.16
CA ARG A 148 9.89 12.66 -14.60
C ARG A 148 9.93 11.59 -15.69
N THR A 149 11.00 11.54 -16.48
CA THR A 149 11.18 10.56 -17.56
C THR A 149 11.85 9.28 -17.10
N SER A 150 12.29 9.23 -15.84
CA SER A 150 12.93 8.04 -15.29
C SER A 150 11.98 6.86 -15.27
N ARG A 151 12.56 5.66 -15.38
CA ARG A 151 11.79 4.41 -15.34
C ARG A 151 11.00 4.26 -14.03
N GLY A 152 11.53 4.76 -12.92
CA GLY A 152 10.82 4.81 -11.64
C GLY A 152 9.55 5.66 -11.72
N ARG A 153 9.64 6.89 -12.25
CA ARG A 153 8.50 7.80 -12.42
C ARG A 153 7.45 7.29 -13.40
N VAL A 154 7.88 6.69 -14.52
CA VAL A 154 6.97 6.04 -15.48
C VAL A 154 6.24 4.86 -14.82
N SER A 155 6.96 4.02 -14.06
CA SER A 155 6.38 2.89 -13.33
C SER A 155 5.33 3.34 -12.29
N ILE A 156 5.62 4.38 -11.51
CA ILE A 156 4.66 4.94 -10.53
C ILE A 156 3.39 5.44 -11.23
N ASP A 157 3.50 6.15 -12.36
CA ASP A 157 2.35 6.65 -13.12
C ASP A 157 1.48 5.50 -13.66
N MET A 158 2.10 4.45 -14.18
CA MET A 158 1.40 3.23 -14.63
C MET A 158 0.62 2.58 -13.48
N VAL A 159 1.23 2.41 -12.31
CA VAL A 159 0.55 1.84 -11.13
C VAL A 159 -0.58 2.75 -10.65
N ARG A 160 -0.39 4.07 -10.66
CA ARG A 160 -1.44 5.04 -10.31
C ARG A 160 -2.66 4.93 -11.25
N ARG A 161 -2.45 4.74 -12.55
CA ARG A 161 -3.53 4.48 -13.52
C ARG A 161 -4.24 3.15 -13.27
N MET A 162 -3.49 2.09 -12.93
CA MET A 162 -4.06 0.80 -12.55
C MET A 162 -4.96 0.93 -11.32
N HIS A 163 -4.56 1.70 -10.31
CA HIS A 163 -5.40 2.00 -9.15
C HIS A 163 -6.68 2.75 -9.53
N GLY A 164 -6.60 3.73 -10.44
CA GLY A 164 -7.78 4.40 -10.99
C GLY A 164 -8.76 3.47 -11.68
N LEU A 165 -8.25 2.54 -12.49
CA LEU A 165 -9.07 1.53 -13.15
C LEU A 165 -9.72 0.58 -12.14
N ALA A 166 -8.94 0.09 -11.18
CA ALA A 166 -9.45 -0.78 -10.11
C ALA A 166 -10.53 -0.07 -9.27
N ARG A 167 -10.34 1.21 -8.95
CA ARG A 167 -11.34 2.05 -8.28
C ARG A 167 -12.63 2.12 -9.08
N ARG A 168 -12.53 2.39 -10.38
CA ARG A 168 -13.67 2.48 -11.29
C ARG A 168 -14.48 1.19 -11.33
N ASN A 169 -13.81 0.05 -11.43
CA ASN A 169 -14.45 -1.26 -11.49
C ASN A 169 -15.12 -1.64 -10.16
N SER A 170 -14.49 -1.27 -9.04
CA SER A 170 -14.92 -1.68 -7.70
C SER A 170 -15.99 -0.78 -7.06
N ARG A 171 -16.50 0.26 -7.75
CA ARG A 171 -17.43 1.26 -7.17
C ARG A 171 -18.64 0.64 -6.46
N LYS A 172 -19.19 -0.44 -7.01
CA LYS A 172 -20.38 -1.11 -6.47
C LYS A 172 -20.11 -1.98 -5.24
N LEU A 173 -18.84 -2.21 -4.89
CA LEU A 173 -18.49 -3.01 -3.71
C LEU A 173 -18.63 -2.23 -2.40
N PHE A 174 -18.64 -0.89 -2.48
CA PHE A 174 -18.68 0.01 -1.35
C PHE A 174 -19.99 0.79 -1.36
N ASP A 175 -20.60 0.93 -0.19
CA ASP A 175 -21.83 1.70 0.01
C ASP A 175 -21.53 2.99 0.80
N PRO A 176 -21.43 4.16 0.12
CA PRO A 176 -21.22 5.44 0.78
C PRO A 176 -22.33 5.79 1.78
N ALA A 177 -23.57 5.32 1.57
CA ALA A 177 -24.67 5.58 2.51
C ALA A 177 -24.46 4.86 3.86
N LYS A 178 -23.65 3.81 3.89
CA LYS A 178 -23.21 3.11 5.10
C LYS A 178 -21.90 3.67 5.66
N GLY A 179 -21.34 4.72 5.06
CA GLY A 179 -20.06 5.30 5.44
C GLY A 179 -18.85 4.45 5.04
N GLU A 180 -19.00 3.57 4.04
CA GLU A 180 -17.89 2.78 3.50
C GLU A 180 -17.01 3.57 2.52
N GLY A 181 -17.47 4.75 2.11
CA GLY A 181 -16.79 5.62 1.16
C GLY A 181 -16.51 4.98 -0.19
N VAL A 182 -15.35 5.27 -0.75
CA VAL A 182 -14.98 4.83 -2.11
C VAL A 182 -13.87 3.78 -2.09
N PRO A 183 -13.82 2.87 -3.08
CA PRO A 183 -12.70 1.95 -3.25
C PRO A 183 -11.38 2.69 -3.50
N LEU A 184 -10.27 2.17 -2.97
CA LEU A 184 -8.95 2.82 -3.06
C LEU A 184 -9.03 4.32 -2.75
N SER A 185 -9.73 4.65 -1.67
CA SER A 185 -9.82 6.02 -1.15
C SER A 185 -8.44 6.54 -0.72
N GLN A 186 -8.32 7.83 -0.44
CA GLN A 186 -7.11 8.41 0.14
C GLN A 186 -6.71 7.70 1.45
N TYR A 187 -7.69 7.27 2.25
CA TYR A 187 -7.44 6.42 3.42
C TYR A 187 -6.85 5.06 3.03
N ASP A 188 -7.46 4.35 2.09
CA ASP A 188 -7.00 3.02 1.67
C ASP A 188 -5.57 3.08 1.11
N MET A 189 -5.28 4.10 0.30
CA MET A 189 -3.96 4.35 -0.28
C MET A 189 -2.92 4.68 0.80
N ALA A 190 -3.30 5.51 1.79
CA ALA A 190 -2.44 5.85 2.92
C ALA A 190 -2.09 4.64 3.79
N GLU A 191 -3.10 3.81 4.11
CA GLU A 191 -2.93 2.60 4.91
C GLU A 191 -1.99 1.60 4.22
N VAL A 192 -2.14 1.42 2.91
CA VAL A 192 -1.24 0.57 2.14
C VAL A 192 0.18 1.15 2.11
N LEU A 193 0.34 2.46 1.91
CA LEU A 193 1.66 3.11 1.94
C LEU A 193 2.36 2.90 3.29
N LEU A 194 1.63 2.96 4.41
CA LEU A 194 2.14 2.64 5.73
C LEU A 194 2.68 1.20 5.79
N GLY A 195 1.95 0.23 5.22
CA GLY A 195 2.42 -1.16 5.08
C GLY A 195 3.73 -1.30 4.31
N PHE A 196 3.84 -0.60 3.19
CA PHE A 196 5.07 -0.59 2.36
C PHE A 196 6.25 0.08 3.06
N ALA A 197 5.99 1.08 3.90
CA ALA A 197 7.02 1.81 4.63
C ALA A 197 7.38 1.12 5.96
N ILE A 198 6.64 1.42 7.03
CA ILE A 198 7.05 1.09 8.40
C ILE A 198 6.84 -0.37 8.78
N VAL A 199 5.79 -1.05 8.28
CA VAL A 199 5.63 -2.49 8.54
C VAL A 199 6.83 -3.26 7.98
N THR A 200 7.31 -2.85 6.79
CA THR A 200 8.48 -3.43 6.14
C THR A 200 9.75 -3.15 6.94
N ILE A 201 9.96 -1.90 7.41
CA ILE A 201 11.08 -1.55 8.30
C ILE A 201 11.04 -2.39 9.59
N SER A 202 9.89 -2.48 10.28
CA SER A 202 9.74 -3.26 11.51
C SER A 202 10.03 -4.75 11.29
N ILE A 203 9.53 -5.35 10.23
CA ILE A 203 9.83 -6.76 9.91
C ILE A 203 11.33 -6.97 9.71
N ILE A 204 12.01 -6.08 8.97
CA ILE A 204 13.47 -6.15 8.80
C ILE A 204 14.15 -6.06 10.18
N GLU A 205 13.71 -5.12 11.01
CA GLU A 205 14.35 -4.86 12.30
C GLU A 205 14.15 -5.97 13.33
N ASP A 206 12.99 -6.62 13.31
CA ASP A 206 12.61 -7.59 14.33
C ASP A 206 12.91 -9.03 13.90
N SER A 207 12.89 -9.30 12.59
CA SER A 207 13.07 -10.66 12.05
C SER A 207 14.39 -10.89 11.32
N MET A 208 15.12 -9.84 10.92
CA MET A 208 16.31 -9.97 10.06
C MET A 208 17.59 -9.38 10.66
N GLY A 209 17.56 -8.97 11.92
CA GLY A 209 18.75 -8.62 12.71
C GLY A 209 19.45 -7.31 12.32
N ILE A 210 18.80 -6.44 11.54
CA ILE A 210 19.29 -5.08 11.26
C ILE A 210 18.61 -4.11 12.21
N LYS A 211 19.29 -3.07 12.67
CA LYS A 211 18.64 -1.91 13.28
C LYS A 211 19.06 -0.68 12.50
N PHE A 212 18.08 0.08 12.03
CA PHE A 212 18.32 1.33 11.34
C PHE A 212 18.41 2.46 12.37
N SER A 213 19.33 3.38 12.15
CA SER A 213 19.36 4.65 12.89
C SER A 213 18.10 5.47 12.61
N LEU A 214 17.78 6.42 13.49
CA LEU A 214 16.67 7.34 13.28
C LEU A 214 16.80 8.12 11.96
N GLN A 215 18.03 8.48 11.57
CA GLN A 215 18.28 9.17 10.30
C GLN A 215 17.96 8.27 9.11
N GLU A 216 18.40 7.01 9.13
CA GLU A 216 18.10 6.04 8.06
C GLU A 216 16.61 5.81 7.92
N LYS A 217 15.89 5.63 9.04
CA LYS A 217 14.43 5.51 9.06
C LYS A 217 13.76 6.73 8.46
N THR A 218 14.20 7.93 8.84
CA THR A 218 13.68 9.19 8.31
C THR A 218 13.91 9.32 6.80
N ASP A 219 15.08 8.95 6.30
CA ASP A 219 15.42 8.99 4.88
C ASP A 219 14.61 7.94 4.08
N MET A 220 14.47 6.73 4.60
CA MET A 220 13.62 5.68 4.01
C MET A 220 12.14 6.09 3.98
N THR A 221 11.65 6.78 5.00
CA THR A 221 10.31 7.38 5.04
C THR A 221 10.17 8.50 4.01
N ALA A 222 11.16 9.38 3.86
CA ALA A 222 11.12 10.45 2.85
C ALA A 222 11.02 9.90 1.41
N CYS A 223 11.71 8.79 1.12
CA CYS A 223 11.56 8.06 -0.14
C CYS A 223 10.11 7.61 -0.36
N TRP A 224 9.47 6.97 0.62
CA TRP A 224 8.07 6.57 0.51
C TRP A 224 7.09 7.75 0.47
N ARG A 225 7.41 8.88 1.12
CA ARG A 225 6.59 10.10 1.05
C ARG A 225 6.44 10.58 -0.39
N ILE A 226 7.56 10.69 -1.12
CA ILE A 226 7.53 11.16 -2.51
C ILE A 226 6.90 10.13 -3.46
N ILE A 227 7.10 8.83 -3.22
CA ILE A 227 6.41 7.77 -3.95
C ILE A 227 4.89 7.88 -3.75
N GLY A 228 4.43 8.04 -2.50
CA GLY A 228 3.01 8.21 -2.17
C GLY A 228 2.39 9.44 -2.85
N TYR A 229 3.11 10.57 -2.87
CA TYR A 229 2.70 11.76 -3.61
C TYR A 229 2.51 11.48 -5.11
N TYR A 230 3.46 10.80 -5.74
CA TYR A 230 3.36 10.45 -7.16
C TYR A 230 2.31 9.37 -7.46
N LEU A 231 1.97 8.53 -6.48
CA LEU A 231 0.83 7.60 -6.53
C LEU A 231 -0.55 8.31 -6.39
N GLY A 232 -0.57 9.62 -6.15
CA GLY A 232 -1.80 10.41 -6.05
C GLY A 232 -2.36 10.55 -4.63
N ILE A 233 -1.57 10.21 -3.61
CA ILE A 233 -1.93 10.47 -2.21
C ILE A 233 -1.71 11.97 -1.94
N LEU A 234 -2.78 12.68 -1.57
CA LEU A 234 -2.71 14.08 -1.18
C LEU A 234 -1.82 14.22 0.06
N ASP A 235 -1.07 15.32 0.15
CA ASP A 235 -0.12 15.49 1.25
C ASP A 235 -0.80 15.37 2.61
N GLU A 236 -2.02 15.90 2.80
CA GLU A 236 -2.79 15.76 4.05
C GLU A 236 -3.08 14.31 4.46
N TYR A 237 -3.14 13.38 3.51
CA TYR A 237 -3.38 11.95 3.73
C TYR A 237 -2.12 11.08 3.62
N ASN A 238 -0.94 11.66 3.44
CA ASN A 238 0.30 10.89 3.34
C ASN A 238 0.91 10.63 4.74
N PRO A 239 0.95 9.38 5.25
CA PRO A 239 1.50 9.08 6.57
C PRO A 239 3.02 9.21 6.65
N CYS A 240 3.72 9.27 5.51
CA CYS A 240 5.17 9.37 5.47
C CYS A 240 5.67 10.82 5.61
N LYS A 241 4.89 11.75 6.17
CA LYS A 241 5.32 13.14 6.40
C LYS A 241 6.58 13.26 7.23
N SER A 242 6.69 12.40 8.24
CA SER A 242 7.85 12.26 9.12
C SER A 242 7.88 10.82 9.65
N TRP A 243 9.02 10.41 10.20
CA TRP A 243 9.11 9.12 10.89
C TRP A 243 8.13 9.05 12.07
N GLN A 244 8.02 10.12 12.85
CA GLN A 244 7.18 10.18 14.05
C GLN A 244 5.68 10.03 13.71
N GLU A 245 5.24 10.68 12.64
CA GLU A 245 3.88 10.54 12.13
C GLU A 245 3.60 9.09 11.70
N LEU A 246 4.54 8.51 10.97
CA LEU A 246 4.43 7.14 10.46
C LEU A 246 4.42 6.10 11.59
N GLU A 247 5.28 6.29 12.60
CA GLU A 247 5.38 5.47 13.81
C GLU A 247 4.09 5.53 14.63
N ALA A 248 3.55 6.73 14.87
CA ALA A 248 2.29 6.87 15.59
C ALA A 248 1.09 6.25 14.85
N CYS A 249 1.11 6.24 13.51
CA CYS A 249 0.09 5.53 12.73
C CYS A 249 0.26 4.01 12.78
N PHE A 250 1.50 3.53 12.88
CA PHE A 250 1.81 2.10 12.95
C PHE A 250 1.29 1.46 14.24
N GLU A 251 1.37 2.16 15.37
CA GLU A 251 0.80 1.69 16.64
C GLU A 251 -0.70 1.40 16.53
N ASP A 252 -1.47 2.36 15.99
CA ASP A 252 -2.90 2.20 15.72
C ASP A 252 -3.19 1.05 14.74
N TYR A 253 -2.39 0.94 13.67
CA TYR A 253 -2.51 -0.11 12.67
C TYR A 253 -2.34 -1.50 13.31
N MET A 254 -1.32 -1.67 14.15
CA MET A 254 -1.03 -2.92 14.83
C MET A 254 -2.07 -3.25 15.89
N GLN A 255 -2.58 -2.26 16.63
CA GLN A 255 -3.64 -2.45 17.62
C GLN A 255 -4.91 -3.05 17.01
N ARG A 256 -5.25 -2.68 15.76
CA ARG A 256 -6.43 -3.17 15.03
C ARG A 256 -6.18 -4.40 14.18
N THR A 257 -4.94 -4.88 14.08
CA THR A 257 -4.61 -6.07 13.28
C THR A 257 -5.26 -7.35 13.82
N PRO A 258 -5.34 -7.60 15.15
CA PRO A 258 -6.09 -8.74 15.68
C PRO A 258 -7.57 -8.75 15.27
N ASP A 259 -8.25 -7.60 15.33
CA ASP A 259 -9.67 -7.48 14.93
C ASP A 259 -9.87 -7.97 13.48
N ARG A 260 -8.98 -7.56 12.57
CA ARG A 260 -8.99 -7.97 11.15
C ARG A 260 -8.80 -9.47 10.98
N LEU A 261 -7.83 -10.05 11.68
CA LEU A 261 -7.52 -11.48 11.61
C LEU A 261 -8.65 -12.35 12.18
N LEU A 262 -9.41 -11.83 13.16
CA LEU A 262 -10.57 -12.52 13.75
C LEU A 262 -11.86 -12.37 12.93
N SER A 263 -11.92 -11.35 12.06
CA SER A 263 -13.09 -11.05 11.22
C SER A 263 -12.82 -11.08 9.71
N PRO A 264 -12.13 -12.09 9.14
CA PRO A 264 -11.80 -12.08 7.72
C PRO A 264 -13.03 -12.30 6.83
N ARG A 265 -13.11 -11.59 5.70
CA ARG A 265 -14.05 -11.91 4.60
C ARG A 265 -13.53 -13.05 3.71
N PRO A 266 -14.40 -13.76 2.96
CA PRO A 266 -13.95 -14.82 2.03
C PRO A 266 -12.82 -14.40 1.08
N CYS A 267 -12.88 -13.19 0.50
CA CYS A 267 -11.84 -12.65 -0.39
C CYS A 267 -10.46 -12.55 0.28
N THR A 268 -10.42 -12.32 1.59
CA THR A 268 -9.20 -12.27 2.41
C THR A 268 -8.49 -13.63 2.39
N PHE A 269 -9.27 -14.69 2.65
CA PHE A 269 -8.78 -16.07 2.64
C PHE A 269 -8.30 -16.48 1.26
N GLU A 270 -9.06 -16.16 0.21
CA GLU A 270 -8.68 -16.48 -1.17
C GLU A 270 -7.37 -15.80 -1.58
N LEU A 271 -7.14 -14.56 -1.19
CA LEU A 271 -5.87 -13.87 -1.44
C LEU A 271 -4.70 -14.53 -0.72
N GLN A 272 -4.83 -14.83 0.58
CA GLN A 272 -3.77 -15.50 1.34
C GLN A 272 -3.48 -16.89 0.78
N ARG A 273 -4.52 -17.68 0.51
CA ARG A 273 -4.43 -19.03 -0.05
C ARG A 273 -3.73 -19.03 -1.40
N THR A 274 -4.19 -18.20 -2.34
CA THR A 274 -3.58 -18.12 -3.69
C THR A 274 -2.17 -17.55 -3.63
N ALA A 275 -1.86 -16.67 -2.68
CA ALA A 275 -0.50 -16.16 -2.50
C ALA A 275 0.48 -17.23 -2.03
N ILE A 276 0.09 -18.01 -1.03
CA ILE A 276 0.91 -19.09 -0.49
C ILE A 276 1.10 -20.17 -1.56
N GLN A 277 0.04 -20.55 -2.26
CA GLN A 277 0.11 -21.51 -3.36
C GLN A 277 1.02 -20.99 -4.49
N GLY A 278 0.85 -19.75 -4.93
CA GLY A 278 1.64 -19.16 -6.01
C GLY A 278 3.14 -19.19 -5.74
N ASN A 279 3.57 -19.09 -4.48
CA ASN A 279 4.99 -19.18 -4.09
C ASN A 279 5.49 -20.62 -3.85
N THR A 280 4.60 -21.63 -3.82
CA THR A 280 4.96 -23.01 -3.47
C THR A 280 4.71 -24.01 -4.61
N THR A 281 3.82 -23.71 -5.56
CA THR A 281 3.40 -24.64 -6.62
C THR A 281 3.87 -24.28 -8.01
N THR A 282 4.51 -23.13 -8.22
CA THR A 282 5.14 -22.79 -9.49
C THR A 282 6.46 -23.54 -9.65
N LYS A 283 6.36 -24.77 -10.16
CA LYS A 283 7.41 -25.46 -10.91
C LYS A 283 7.25 -25.15 -12.39
#